data_AF-A0A556CN51-F1
#
_entry.id   AF-A0A556CN51-F1
#
_cell.length_a   1.000
_cell.length_b   1.000
_cell.length_c   1.000
_cell.angle_alpha   90.00
_cell.angle_beta   90.00
_cell.angle_gamma   90.00
#
_symmetry.space_group_name_H-M   'P 1'
#
loop_
_entity.id
_entity.type
_entity.pdbx_description
1 polymer ?
#
loop_
_entity_poly.entity_id
_entity_poly.type
_entity_poly.pdbx_seq_one_letter_code
_entity_poly.pdbx_strand_id
1 'polypeptide(L)'
;MAIPTHYPMKYKCGHTVKTDLSKIPASKRAAAAQSDFYISRARDGKGMDCPRCFQKNSAADKEQFLKQLMLDTIAFEDEHGLPELTGTEKMISSGLIDSARRDRFTVLAMVADDENYVDDWAGIITDTQALTWAGWWVNNFSYKVRKANETTSEDVVELIRDGAEQEATRPRTDAYATENPHDWNPDQEHPND
;
A
#
# COMPACT_ATOMS: atom_id res chain seq x y z
N MET A 1 -17.14 39.20 18.38
CA MET A 1 -17.59 37.79 18.38
C MET A 1 -17.08 37.12 17.11
N ALA A 2 -16.39 35.98 17.22
CA ALA A 2 -15.91 35.25 16.06
C ALA A 2 -17.08 34.57 15.35
N ILE A 3 -17.19 34.73 14.03
CA ILE A 3 -18.25 34.08 13.24
C ILE A 3 -17.93 32.58 13.18
N PRO A 4 -18.87 31.68 13.54
CA PRO A 4 -18.63 30.25 13.50
C PRO A 4 -18.16 29.79 12.13
N THR A 5 -17.23 28.86 12.12
CA THR A 5 -16.74 28.17 10.91
C THR A 5 -17.33 26.78 10.79
N HIS A 6 -17.64 26.12 11.91
CA HIS A 6 -18.18 24.76 11.92
C HIS A 6 -19.71 24.78 12.06
N TYR A 7 -20.41 24.18 11.10
CA TYR A 7 -21.87 24.10 11.10
C TYR A 7 -22.33 22.64 11.01
N PRO A 8 -23.46 22.29 11.65
CA PRO A 8 -24.09 20.98 11.45
C PRO A 8 -24.67 20.89 10.03
N MET A 9 -24.19 19.91 9.27
CA MET A 9 -24.58 19.65 7.88
C MET A 9 -25.27 18.30 7.78
N LYS A 10 -26.43 18.25 7.13
CA LYS A 10 -27.08 16.98 6.80
C LYS A 10 -26.59 16.47 5.44
N TYR A 11 -26.17 15.23 5.40
CA TYR A 11 -25.67 14.55 4.19
C TYR A 11 -26.70 13.59 3.62
N LYS A 12 -26.48 13.12 2.37
CA LYS A 12 -27.35 12.15 1.69
C LYS A 12 -27.58 10.87 2.49
N CYS A 13 -26.55 10.41 3.20
CA CYS A 13 -26.62 9.24 4.06
C CYS A 13 -27.48 9.43 5.33
N GLY A 14 -28.14 10.58 5.49
CA GLY A 14 -29.03 10.89 6.62
C GLY A 14 -28.32 11.42 7.87
N HIS A 15 -26.99 11.38 7.92
CA HIS A 15 -26.21 11.83 9.07
C HIS A 15 -26.03 13.35 9.08
N THR A 16 -26.05 13.92 10.29
CA THR A 16 -25.67 15.30 10.55
C THR A 16 -24.25 15.34 11.12
N VAL A 17 -23.33 16.03 10.46
CA VAL A 17 -21.92 16.14 10.87
C VAL A 17 -21.53 17.61 10.97
N LYS A 18 -20.71 17.97 11.96
CA LYS A 18 -20.10 19.31 12.03
C LYS A 18 -19.02 19.42 10.96
N THR A 19 -19.28 20.22 9.94
CA THR A 19 -18.36 20.43 8.81
C THR A 19 -17.75 21.81 8.91
N ASP A 20 -16.45 21.91 8.66
CA ASP A 20 -15.76 23.18 8.56
C ASP A 20 -16.11 23.89 7.25
N LEU A 21 -16.71 25.08 7.37
CA LEU A 21 -17.08 25.98 6.29
C LEU A 21 -16.19 27.23 6.27
N SER A 22 -14.98 27.17 6.87
CA SER A 22 -13.98 28.25 6.84
C SER A 22 -13.70 28.77 5.44
N LYS A 23 -13.72 27.87 4.43
CA LYS A 23 -13.54 28.16 3.00
C LYS A 23 -14.73 28.87 2.34
N ILE A 24 -15.88 28.94 3.00
CA ILE A 24 -17.07 29.68 2.53
C ILE A 24 -17.06 31.07 3.18
N PRO A 25 -17.38 32.16 2.42
CA PRO A 25 -17.51 33.49 2.98
C PRO A 25 -18.44 33.52 4.20
N ALA A 26 -18.04 34.25 5.25
CA ALA A 26 -18.71 34.24 6.55
C ALA A 26 -20.23 34.49 6.48
N SER A 27 -20.66 35.40 5.60
CA SER A 27 -22.07 35.72 5.36
C SER A 27 -22.89 34.59 4.73
N LYS A 28 -22.23 33.60 4.11
CA LYS A 28 -22.89 32.49 3.39
C LYS A 28 -22.86 31.17 4.15
N ARG A 29 -22.10 31.05 5.24
CA ARG A 29 -21.90 29.76 5.94
C ARG A 29 -23.19 29.18 6.50
N ALA A 30 -24.02 30.00 7.14
CA ALA A 30 -25.30 29.54 7.70
C ALA A 30 -26.28 29.08 6.60
N ALA A 31 -26.37 29.84 5.51
CA ALA A 31 -27.22 29.49 4.36
C ALA A 31 -26.72 28.24 3.63
N ALA A 32 -25.40 28.11 3.44
CA ALA A 32 -24.78 26.90 2.91
C ALA A 32 -25.10 25.70 3.80
N ALA A 33 -25.12 25.90 5.13
CA ALA A 33 -25.38 24.83 6.07
C ALA A 33 -26.82 24.31 6.09
N GLN A 34 -27.77 25.19 5.80
CA GLN A 34 -29.19 24.84 5.69
C GLN A 34 -29.57 24.36 4.29
N SER A 35 -28.66 24.44 3.31
CA SER A 35 -28.97 24.05 1.94
C SER A 35 -29.03 22.53 1.76
N ASP A 36 -29.95 22.07 0.92
CA ASP A 36 -30.09 20.65 0.54
C ASP A 36 -29.00 20.19 -0.46
N PHE A 37 -27.98 21.02 -0.73
CA PHE A 37 -26.92 20.73 -1.68
C PHE A 37 -26.24 19.38 -1.39
N TYR A 38 -25.86 19.16 -0.12
CA TYR A 38 -25.19 17.93 0.32
C TYR A 38 -26.10 16.71 0.38
N ILE A 39 -27.42 16.92 0.37
CA ILE A 39 -28.43 15.86 0.40
C ILE A 39 -28.79 15.41 -1.04
N SER A 40 -28.88 16.35 -1.98
CA SER A 40 -29.54 16.08 -3.27
C SER A 40 -28.81 16.59 -4.52
N ARG A 41 -27.82 17.49 -4.41
CA ARG A 41 -27.24 18.20 -5.58
C ARG A 41 -25.72 18.28 -5.60
N ALA A 42 -25.00 17.40 -4.90
CA ALA A 42 -23.54 17.37 -5.01
C ALA A 42 -23.10 16.99 -6.45
N ARG A 43 -21.80 17.11 -6.76
CA ARG A 43 -21.18 17.19 -8.10
C ARG A 43 -21.86 16.40 -9.25
N ASP A 44 -22.39 15.22 -8.98
CA ASP A 44 -22.98 14.32 -10.00
C ASP A 44 -24.52 14.30 -10.00
N GLY A 45 -25.18 15.33 -9.46
CA GLY A 45 -26.64 15.36 -9.28
C GLY A 45 -27.15 14.35 -8.26
N LYS A 46 -26.24 13.75 -7.49
CA LYS A 46 -26.50 12.83 -6.39
C LYS A 46 -25.89 13.48 -5.15
N GLY A 47 -26.62 13.54 -4.04
CA GLY A 47 -26.07 14.06 -2.78
C GLY A 47 -24.78 13.37 -2.34
N MET A 48 -24.08 13.99 -1.40
CA MET A 48 -22.79 13.54 -0.89
C MET A 48 -22.97 12.71 0.38
N ASP A 49 -22.22 11.61 0.51
CA ASP A 49 -22.13 10.87 1.77
C ASP A 49 -21.30 11.67 2.79
N CYS A 50 -21.60 11.52 4.08
CA CYS A 50 -20.79 12.17 5.10
C CYS A 50 -19.37 11.57 5.11
N PRO A 51 -18.34 12.30 5.58
CA PRO A 51 -16.97 11.82 5.57
C PRO A 51 -16.78 10.43 6.21
N ARG A 52 -17.54 10.12 7.26
CA ARG A 52 -17.51 8.82 7.94
C ARG A 52 -18.10 7.69 7.07
N CYS A 53 -19.23 7.92 6.42
CA CYS A 53 -19.84 6.95 5.51
C CYS A 53 -18.98 6.75 4.26
N PHE A 54 -18.44 7.83 3.71
CA PHE A 54 -17.49 7.78 2.61
C PHE A 54 -16.28 6.93 2.98
N GLN A 55 -15.61 7.21 4.11
CA GLN A 55 -14.47 6.43 4.58
C GLN A 55 -14.82 4.95 4.81
N LYS A 56 -15.99 4.66 5.39
CA LYS A 56 -16.43 3.27 5.61
C LYS A 56 -16.65 2.52 4.30
N ASN A 57 -17.32 3.15 3.33
CA ASN A 57 -17.57 2.55 2.03
C ASN A 57 -16.24 2.34 1.28
N SER A 58 -15.37 3.35 1.26
CA SER A 58 -14.03 3.23 0.67
C SER A 58 -13.17 2.18 1.36
N ALA A 59 -13.34 1.93 2.66
CA ALA A 59 -12.64 0.86 3.36
C ALA A 59 -13.14 -0.53 2.94
N ALA A 60 -14.46 -0.72 2.78
CA ALA A 60 -15.03 -1.96 2.29
C ALA A 60 -14.63 -2.24 0.84
N ASP A 61 -14.68 -1.21 -0.02
CA ASP A 61 -14.24 -1.32 -1.43
C ASP A 61 -12.75 -1.67 -1.50
N LYS A 62 -11.92 -1.05 -0.65
CA LYS A 62 -10.50 -1.37 -0.54
C LYS A 62 -10.26 -2.79 -0.08
N GLU A 63 -11.01 -3.28 0.91
CA GLU A 63 -10.88 -4.65 1.40
C GLU A 63 -11.23 -5.66 0.32
N GLN A 64 -12.32 -5.42 -0.43
CA GLN A 64 -12.71 -6.27 -1.54
C GLN A 64 -11.66 -6.26 -2.66
N PHE A 65 -11.13 -5.08 -3.00
CA PHE A 65 -10.04 -4.95 -3.95
C PHE A 65 -8.79 -5.73 -3.53
N LEU A 66 -8.36 -5.59 -2.27
CA LEU A 66 -7.19 -6.30 -1.76
C LEU A 66 -7.39 -7.82 -1.72
N LYS A 67 -8.61 -8.29 -1.43
CA LYS A 67 -8.96 -9.71 -1.51
C LYS A 67 -8.84 -10.24 -2.93
N GLN A 68 -9.41 -9.53 -3.90
CA GLN A 68 -9.30 -9.93 -5.30
C GLN A 68 -7.85 -9.92 -5.77
N LEU A 69 -7.11 -8.84 -5.48
CA LEU A 69 -5.69 -8.72 -5.81
C LEU A 69 -4.86 -9.87 -5.23
N MET A 70 -5.19 -10.33 -4.03
CA MET A 70 -4.50 -11.47 -3.42
C MET A 70 -4.85 -12.80 -4.13
N LEU A 71 -6.08 -12.98 -4.59
CA LEU A 71 -6.46 -14.15 -5.39
C LEU A 71 -5.69 -14.18 -6.71
N ASP A 72 -5.58 -13.03 -7.38
CA ASP A 72 -4.83 -12.89 -8.63
C ASP A 72 -3.33 -13.12 -8.38
N THR A 73 -2.81 -12.62 -7.26
CA THR A 73 -1.42 -12.86 -6.81
C THR A 73 -1.15 -14.35 -6.64
N ILE A 74 -2.02 -15.09 -5.94
CA ILE A 74 -1.85 -16.54 -5.72
C ILE A 74 -1.90 -17.28 -7.05
N ALA A 75 -2.88 -16.99 -7.91
CA ALA A 75 -2.99 -17.64 -9.21
C ALA A 75 -1.76 -17.41 -10.08
N PHE A 76 -1.22 -16.19 -10.08
CA PHE A 76 0.00 -15.85 -10.81
C PHE A 76 1.24 -16.55 -10.24
N GLU A 77 1.35 -16.62 -8.91
CA GLU A 77 2.45 -17.34 -8.25
C GLU A 77 2.42 -18.84 -8.58
N ASP A 78 1.24 -19.45 -8.59
CA ASP A 78 1.07 -20.86 -8.97
C ASP A 78 1.38 -21.09 -10.46
N GLU A 79 0.90 -20.21 -11.35
CA GLU A 79 1.15 -20.29 -12.80
C GLU A 79 2.64 -20.20 -13.15
N HIS A 80 3.38 -19.32 -12.47
CA HIS A 80 4.80 -19.07 -12.74
C HIS A 80 5.74 -19.78 -11.77
N GLY A 81 5.23 -20.65 -10.90
CA GLY A 81 6.04 -21.42 -9.94
C GLY A 81 6.85 -20.54 -8.99
N LEU A 82 6.30 -19.40 -8.56
CA LEU A 82 7.00 -18.47 -7.68
C LEU A 82 6.99 -19.00 -6.23
N PRO A 83 8.15 -19.12 -5.57
CA PRO A 83 8.21 -19.60 -4.20
C PRO A 83 7.58 -18.59 -3.23
N GLU A 84 7.19 -19.10 -2.05
CA GLU A 84 6.79 -18.27 -0.93
C GLU A 84 7.92 -17.33 -0.50
N LEU A 85 7.55 -16.11 -0.13
CA LEU A 85 8.51 -15.13 0.35
C LEU A 85 8.84 -15.37 1.82
N THR A 86 10.13 -15.27 2.15
CA THR A 86 10.67 -15.40 3.50
C THR A 86 10.79 -14.03 4.18
N GLY A 87 10.76 -14.03 5.50
CA GLY A 87 10.84 -12.82 6.32
C GLY A 87 11.10 -13.15 7.78
N THR A 88 11.35 -12.13 8.60
CA THR A 88 11.39 -12.29 10.06
C THR A 88 10.00 -12.56 10.61
N GLU A 89 9.89 -13.09 11.83
CA GLU A 89 8.60 -13.29 12.51
C GLU A 89 7.78 -11.98 12.61
N LYS A 90 8.46 -10.85 12.77
CA LYS A 90 7.83 -9.53 12.77
C LYS A 90 7.24 -9.17 11.41
N MET A 91 7.90 -9.54 10.32
CA MET A 91 7.39 -9.32 8.96
C MET A 91 6.17 -10.20 8.68
N ILE A 92 6.18 -11.44 9.16
CA ILE A 92 5.04 -12.36 9.06
C ILE A 92 3.85 -11.81 9.84
N SER A 93 4.03 -11.51 11.13
CA SER A 93 2.96 -11.04 12.02
C SER A 93 2.39 -9.66 11.64
N SER A 94 3.16 -8.81 10.97
CA SER A 94 2.70 -7.50 10.49
C SER A 94 1.95 -7.54 9.14
N GLY A 95 1.91 -8.70 8.47
CA GLY A 95 1.34 -8.83 7.13
C GLY A 95 2.22 -8.23 6.02
N LEU A 96 3.51 -8.00 6.31
CA LEU A 96 4.46 -7.47 5.33
C LEU A 96 4.72 -8.48 4.21
N ILE A 97 4.74 -9.79 4.52
CA ILE A 97 4.85 -10.86 3.51
C ILE A 97 3.75 -10.72 2.45
N ASP A 98 2.50 -10.57 2.87
CA ASP A 98 1.39 -10.41 1.93
C ASP A 98 1.49 -9.11 1.12
N SER A 99 2.05 -8.05 1.72
CA SER A 99 2.33 -6.83 0.96
C SER A 99 3.39 -7.06 -0.09
N ALA A 100 4.48 -7.72 0.26
CA ALA A 100 5.58 -8.06 -0.64
C ALA A 100 5.10 -8.92 -1.81
N ARG A 101 4.23 -9.92 -1.55
CA ARG A 101 3.63 -10.76 -2.59
C ARG A 101 2.81 -9.95 -3.58
N ARG A 102 1.95 -9.03 -3.09
CA ARG A 102 1.17 -8.13 -3.96
C ARG A 102 2.06 -7.17 -4.74
N ASP A 103 3.12 -6.64 -4.12
CA ASP A 103 4.08 -5.77 -4.78
C ASP A 103 4.83 -6.53 -5.89
N ARG A 104 5.30 -7.76 -5.62
CA ARG A 104 5.88 -8.69 -6.61
C ARG A 104 4.94 -8.94 -7.77
N PHE A 105 3.69 -9.32 -7.50
CA PHE A 105 2.68 -9.52 -8.55
C PHE A 105 2.48 -8.25 -9.39
N THR A 106 2.33 -7.09 -8.75
CA THR A 106 2.06 -5.83 -9.46
C THR A 106 3.17 -5.46 -10.44
N VAL A 107 4.44 -5.59 -10.03
CA VAL A 107 5.57 -5.24 -10.90
C VAL A 107 5.80 -6.27 -12.00
N LEU A 108 5.56 -7.56 -11.72
CA LEU A 108 5.68 -8.61 -12.73
C LEU A 108 4.55 -8.54 -13.77
N ALA A 109 3.32 -8.23 -13.36
CA ALA A 109 2.23 -7.98 -14.29
C ALA A 109 2.54 -6.80 -15.23
N MET A 110 3.15 -5.72 -14.69
CA MET A 110 3.59 -4.58 -15.49
C MET A 110 4.64 -4.97 -16.54
N VAL A 111 5.60 -5.83 -16.18
CA VAL A 111 6.62 -6.34 -17.11
C VAL A 111 6.03 -7.32 -18.13
N ALA A 112 5.09 -8.17 -17.70
CA ALA A 112 4.42 -9.14 -18.58
C ALA A 112 3.59 -8.46 -19.68
N ASP A 113 3.00 -7.30 -19.37
CA ASP A 113 2.24 -6.49 -20.32
C ASP A 113 3.14 -5.65 -21.27
N ASP A 114 4.46 -5.65 -21.06
CA ASP A 114 5.42 -4.89 -21.86
C ASP A 114 6.01 -5.76 -22.98
N GLU A 115 5.70 -5.40 -24.24
CA GLU A 115 6.13 -6.14 -25.44
C GLU A 115 7.67 -6.27 -25.56
N ASN A 116 8.44 -5.39 -24.92
CA ASN A 116 9.90 -5.43 -24.97
C ASN A 116 10.52 -6.59 -24.17
N TYR A 117 9.76 -7.18 -23.23
CA TYR A 117 10.26 -8.22 -22.32
C TYR A 117 9.65 -9.60 -22.55
N VAL A 118 8.84 -9.77 -23.59
CA VAL A 118 8.19 -11.05 -23.91
C VAL A 118 9.22 -12.16 -24.15
N ASP A 119 10.28 -11.86 -24.90
CA ASP A 119 11.34 -12.84 -25.22
C ASP A 119 12.24 -13.17 -24.00
N ASP A 120 12.31 -12.25 -23.04
CA ASP A 120 13.15 -12.33 -21.84
C ASP A 120 12.37 -12.79 -20.60
N TRP A 121 11.06 -12.98 -20.73
CA TRP A 121 10.15 -13.26 -19.64
C TRP A 121 10.56 -14.47 -18.79
N ALA A 122 11.02 -15.54 -19.45
CA ALA A 122 11.48 -16.74 -18.76
C ALA A 122 12.72 -16.49 -17.88
N GLY A 123 13.62 -15.61 -18.32
CA GLY A 123 14.79 -15.20 -17.53
C GLY A 123 14.35 -14.39 -16.30
N ILE A 124 13.47 -13.42 -16.51
CA ILE A 124 12.93 -12.56 -15.44
C ILE A 124 12.21 -13.38 -14.37
N ILE A 125 11.41 -14.38 -14.77
CA ILE A 125 10.77 -15.31 -13.83
C ILE A 125 11.80 -16.14 -13.06
N THR A 126 12.86 -16.61 -13.72
CA THR A 126 13.93 -17.36 -13.07
C THR A 126 14.63 -16.53 -11.99
N ASP A 127 14.97 -15.27 -12.29
CA ASP A 127 15.59 -14.35 -11.33
C ASP A 127 14.63 -14.05 -10.17
N THR A 128 13.35 -13.86 -10.48
CA THR A 128 12.29 -13.66 -9.48
C THR A 128 12.17 -14.85 -8.54
N GLN A 129 12.27 -16.08 -9.05
CA GLN A 129 12.21 -17.31 -8.25
C GLN A 129 13.39 -17.40 -7.27
N ALA A 130 14.57 -16.89 -7.62
CA ALA A 130 15.70 -16.81 -6.71
C ALA A 130 15.48 -15.78 -5.58
N LEU A 131 14.68 -14.74 -5.84
CA LEU A 131 14.52 -13.59 -4.96
C LEU A 131 13.40 -13.78 -3.92
N THR A 132 13.71 -14.58 -2.89
CA THR A 132 12.71 -15.00 -1.89
C THR A 132 12.50 -14.05 -0.72
N TRP A 133 13.35 -13.04 -0.50
CA TRP A 133 13.24 -12.18 0.67
C TRP A 133 12.17 -11.09 0.53
N ALA A 134 11.12 -11.15 1.35
CA ALA A 134 10.01 -10.18 1.31
C ALA A 134 10.43 -8.73 1.57
N GLY A 135 11.46 -8.52 2.40
CA GLY A 135 11.93 -7.17 2.75
C GLY A 135 12.53 -6.44 1.56
N TRP A 136 13.14 -7.18 0.63
CA TRP A 136 13.69 -6.61 -0.60
C TRP A 136 12.58 -6.05 -1.50
N TRP A 137 11.52 -6.83 -1.70
CA TRP A 137 10.37 -6.42 -2.53
C TRP A 137 9.69 -5.15 -1.99
N VAL A 138 9.49 -5.03 -0.68
CA VAL A 138 8.84 -3.84 -0.10
C VAL A 138 9.75 -2.60 -0.21
N ASN A 139 11.06 -2.77 0.01
CA ASN A 139 11.99 -1.65 -0.03
C ASN A 139 12.19 -1.09 -1.44
N ASN A 140 12.18 -1.95 -2.46
CA ASN A 140 12.39 -1.52 -3.85
C ASN A 140 11.09 -1.24 -4.60
N PHE A 141 10.01 -1.94 -4.24
CA PHE A 141 8.79 -1.93 -5.04
C PHE A 141 7.52 -1.65 -4.26
N SER A 142 7.52 -1.20 -3.00
CA SER A 142 6.24 -0.75 -2.41
C SER A 142 5.59 0.36 -3.24
N TYR A 143 4.25 0.47 -3.22
CA TYR A 143 3.52 1.53 -3.94
C TYR A 143 4.12 2.92 -3.78
N LYS A 144 4.58 3.27 -2.57
CA LYS A 144 5.20 4.58 -2.29
C LYS A 144 6.51 4.76 -3.04
N VAL A 145 7.34 3.73 -3.08
CA VAL A 145 8.64 3.73 -3.78
C VAL A 145 8.42 3.81 -5.28
N ARG A 146 7.57 2.93 -5.84
CA ARG A 146 7.26 2.94 -7.28
C ARG A 146 6.72 4.28 -7.76
N LYS A 147 5.81 4.87 -6.98
CA LYS A 147 5.23 6.17 -7.28
C LYS A 147 6.24 7.32 -7.17
N ALA A 148 7.14 7.27 -6.19
CA ALA A 148 8.15 8.31 -6.02
C ALA A 148 9.22 8.29 -7.10
N ASN A 149 9.56 7.09 -7.58
CA ASN A 149 10.63 6.88 -8.56
C ASN A 149 10.12 6.82 -10.01
N GLU A 150 8.80 6.89 -10.22
CA GLU A 150 8.18 6.71 -11.55
C GLU A 150 8.63 5.40 -12.23
N THR A 151 8.73 4.32 -11.43
CA THR A 151 9.33 3.04 -11.83
C THR A 151 8.75 2.50 -13.13
N THR A 152 9.64 2.18 -14.07
CA THR A 152 9.35 1.60 -15.39
C THR A 152 9.61 0.08 -15.41
N SER A 153 9.20 -0.61 -16.49
CA SER A 153 9.51 -2.04 -16.69
C SER A 153 11.02 -2.31 -16.73
N GLU A 154 11.80 -1.39 -17.31
CA GLU A 154 13.26 -1.48 -17.37
C GLU A 154 13.88 -1.46 -15.97
N ASP A 155 13.46 -0.50 -15.13
CA ASP A 155 13.91 -0.42 -13.74
C ASP A 155 13.55 -1.69 -12.96
N VAL A 156 12.36 -2.26 -13.21
CA VAL A 156 11.94 -3.50 -12.55
C VAL A 156 12.85 -4.66 -12.92
N VAL A 157 13.11 -4.84 -14.21
CA VAL A 157 13.95 -5.94 -14.70
C VAL A 157 15.39 -5.79 -14.22
N GLU A 158 15.95 -4.58 -14.26
CA GLU A 158 17.30 -4.30 -13.73
C GLU A 158 17.40 -4.62 -12.24
N LEU A 159 16.46 -4.12 -11.44
CA LEU A 159 16.44 -4.37 -9.99
C LEU A 159 16.21 -5.85 -9.66
N ILE A 160 15.33 -6.56 -10.36
CA ILE A 160 15.11 -8.00 -10.11
C ILE A 160 16.39 -8.80 -10.35
N ARG A 161 17.12 -8.50 -11.43
CA ARG A 161 18.40 -9.16 -11.74
C ARG A 161 19.45 -8.89 -10.68
N ASP A 162 19.69 -7.62 -10.36
CA ASP A 162 20.63 -7.23 -9.30
C ASP A 162 20.22 -7.85 -7.95
N GLY A 163 18.93 -7.84 -7.62
CA GLY A 163 18.39 -8.46 -6.41
C GLY A 163 18.63 -9.97 -6.35
N ALA A 164 18.43 -10.68 -7.46
CA ALA A 164 18.66 -12.12 -7.53
C ALA A 164 20.15 -12.47 -7.34
N GLU A 165 21.06 -11.69 -7.94
CA GLU A 165 22.50 -11.84 -7.74
C GLU A 165 22.91 -11.58 -6.29
N GLN A 166 22.37 -10.52 -5.67
CA GLN A 166 22.64 -10.20 -4.27
C GLN A 166 22.11 -11.29 -3.32
N GLU A 167 20.89 -11.77 -3.53
CA GLU A 167 20.29 -12.83 -2.70
C GLU A 167 21.08 -14.14 -2.80
N ALA A 168 21.66 -14.46 -3.96
CA ALA A 168 22.53 -15.63 -4.13
C ALA A 168 23.82 -15.53 -3.28
N THR A 169 24.32 -14.33 -3.02
CA THR A 169 25.50 -14.09 -2.16
C THR A 169 25.16 -13.92 -0.68
N ARG A 170 23.86 -13.82 -0.35
CA ARG A 170 23.43 -13.51 0.99
C ARG A 170 23.69 -14.68 1.94
N PRO A 171 24.34 -14.44 3.10
CA PRO A 171 24.50 -15.48 4.10
C PRO A 171 23.11 -15.88 4.64
N ARG A 172 22.73 -17.13 4.41
CA ARG A 172 21.55 -17.77 5.01
C ARG A 172 21.85 -18.10 6.48
N THR A 173 22.06 -17.09 7.31
CA THR A 173 22.20 -17.30 8.75
C THR A 173 20.84 -17.14 9.42
N ASP A 174 20.56 -17.98 10.41
CA ASP A 174 19.43 -17.88 11.34
C ASP A 174 19.47 -16.60 12.22
N ALA A 175 20.39 -15.67 11.93
CA ALA A 175 20.73 -14.48 12.72
C ALA A 175 19.63 -13.41 12.76
N TYR A 176 18.55 -13.55 12.00
CA TYR A 176 17.41 -12.64 12.08
C TYR A 176 16.47 -12.93 13.26
N ALA A 177 16.74 -13.97 14.05
CA ALA A 177 15.97 -14.28 15.25
C ALA A 177 16.24 -13.30 16.42
N THR A 178 17.38 -12.58 16.47
CA THR A 178 17.75 -11.89 17.72
C THR A 178 18.28 -10.47 17.63
N GLU A 179 18.64 -9.91 16.46
CA GLU A 179 19.28 -8.59 16.47
C GLU A 179 18.51 -7.57 15.64
N ASN A 180 17.58 -6.92 16.34
CA ASN A 180 17.10 -5.60 15.98
C ASN A 180 18.28 -4.61 16.20
N PRO A 181 18.74 -3.88 15.18
CA PRO A 181 19.78 -2.85 15.35
C PRO A 181 19.36 -1.70 16.30
N HIS A 182 18.09 -1.67 16.70
CA HIS A 182 17.52 -0.75 17.69
C HIS A 182 17.30 -1.36 19.08
N ASP A 183 17.73 -2.59 19.35
CA ASP A 183 17.75 -3.18 20.70
C ASP A 183 19.00 -2.79 21.51
N TRP A 184 19.77 -1.80 21.04
CA TRP A 184 20.78 -1.14 21.87
C TRP A 184 20.08 -0.44 23.05
N ASN A 185 20.09 -1.10 24.21
CA ASN A 185 19.68 -0.51 25.47
C ASN A 185 20.92 0.12 26.13
N PRO A 186 21.03 1.47 26.21
CA PRO A 186 22.15 2.14 26.88
C PRO A 186 22.32 1.78 28.36
N ASP A 187 21.28 1.19 28.97
CA ASP A 187 21.24 0.86 30.39
C ASP A 187 21.54 -0.63 30.67
N GLN A 188 21.91 -1.42 29.65
CA GLN A 188 22.47 -2.75 29.91
C GLN A 188 23.89 -2.61 30.43
N GLU A 189 24.03 -2.62 31.76
CA GLU A 189 25.30 -2.86 32.43
C GLU A 189 25.89 -4.17 31.90
N HIS A 190 26.96 -4.07 31.12
CA HIS A 190 27.82 -5.21 30.83
C HIS A 190 28.37 -5.73 32.16
N PRO A 191 28.12 -6.99 32.54
CA PRO A 191 28.91 -7.60 33.59
C PRO A 191 30.33 -7.72 33.02
N ASN A 192 31.28 -7.07 33.70
CA ASN A 192 32.70 -7.30 33.45
C ASN A 192 32.98 -8.80 33.57
N ASP A 193 33.57 -9.37 32.52
CA ASP A 193 34.73 -10.28 32.57
C ASP A 193 35.28 -10.54 31.15
#